data_AF-K1SPF6-F1
#
_entry.id   AF-K1SPF6-F1
#
_cell.length_a   1.000
_cell.length_b   1.000
_cell.length_c   1.000
_cell.angle_alpha   90.00
_cell.angle_beta   90.00
_cell.angle_gamma   90.00
#
_symmetry.space_group_name_H-M   'P 1'
#
loop_
_entity.id
_entity.type
_entity.pdbx_description
1 polymer ?
#
loop_
_entity_poly.entity_id
_entity_poly.type
_entity_poly.pdbx_seq_one_letter_code
_entity_poly.pdbx_strand_id
1 'polypeptide(L)'
;MTVTYFNPDTQTEDSETYNTDFIRYHLHYSDSHYPDRLHRLINEGRIVQYLDDMELKVSDAITRQVGLLKQTDSCYLKAVLSGDTEKMLGLENCFVYMAREAVFECMVYT
;
A
#
# COMPACT_ATOMS: atom_id res chain seq x y z
N MET A 1 13.15 2.96 -0.01
CA MET A 1 13.25 4.43 -0.08
C MET A 1 13.38 4.92 1.35
N THR A 2 14.41 5.71 1.65
CA THR A 2 14.60 6.28 2.98
C THR A 2 14.13 7.73 2.98
N VAL A 3 13.27 8.07 3.94
CA VAL A 3 12.73 9.41 4.13
C VAL A 3 13.35 9.98 5.40
N THR A 4 14.02 11.13 5.27
CA THR A 4 14.52 11.92 6.40
C THR A 4 13.50 12.99 6.73
N TYR A 5 13.21 13.20 8.01
CA TYR A 5 12.20 14.14 8.47
C TYR A 5 12.54 14.77 9.81
N PHE A 6 11.92 15.91 10.12
CA PHE A 6 12.06 16.56 11.41
C PHE A 6 11.13 15.89 12.41
N ASN A 7 11.67 15.32 13.48
CA ASN A 7 10.88 14.76 14.56
C ASN A 7 10.58 15.85 15.61
N PRO A 8 9.30 16.25 15.78
CA PRO A 8 8.93 17.32 16.71
C PRO A 8 9.07 16.90 18.18
N ASP A 9 9.01 15.60 18.50
CA ASP A 9 9.08 15.10 19.87
C ASP A 9 10.52 15.10 20.39
N THR A 10 11.48 14.75 19.54
CA THR A 10 12.92 14.74 19.87
C THR A 10 13.62 16.05 19.49
N GLN A 11 12.98 16.88 18.66
CA GLN A 11 13.55 18.10 18.05
C GLN A 11 14.81 17.82 17.21
N THR A 12 14.91 16.63 16.60
CA THR A 12 16.03 16.21 15.74
C THR A 12 15.57 15.74 14.38
N GLU A 13 16.50 15.57 13.44
CA GLU A 13 16.24 14.84 12.20
C GLU A 13 16.30 13.33 12.46
N ASP A 14 15.25 12.62 12.06
CA ASP A 14 15.18 11.17 12.07
C ASP A 14 14.99 10.65 10.63
N SER A 15 15.08 9.33 10.45
CA SER A 15 14.88 8.72 9.14
C SER A 15 14.19 7.37 9.23
N GLU A 16 13.35 7.07 8.23
CA GLU A 16 12.61 5.83 8.14
C GLU A 16 12.70 5.22 6.73
N THR A 17 12.73 3.89 6.64
CA THR A 17 12.91 3.18 5.38
C THR A 17 11.66 2.41 4.99
N TYR A 18 11.07 2.80 3.87
CA TYR A 18 9.92 2.14 3.25
C TYR A 18 10.37 1.23 2.10
N ASN A 19 9.91 -0.02 2.11
CA ASN A 19 10.32 -1.03 1.13
C ASN A 19 9.31 -1.27 0.01
N THR A 20 8.17 -0.57 0.01
CA THR A 20 7.09 -0.77 -0.96
C THR A 20 7.23 0.14 -2.17
N ASP A 21 6.99 -0.41 -3.37
CA ASP A 21 7.15 0.31 -4.63
C ASP A 21 6.18 1.48 -4.79
N PHE A 22 4.95 1.35 -4.29
CA PHE A 22 3.94 2.40 -4.41
C PHE A 22 4.29 3.64 -3.57
N ILE A 23 4.92 3.49 -2.40
CA ILE A 23 5.42 4.62 -1.60
C ILE A 23 6.54 5.32 -2.35
N ARG A 24 7.48 4.55 -2.91
CA ARG A 24 8.57 5.10 -3.72
C ARG A 24 8.04 5.92 -4.91
N TYR A 25 7.07 5.37 -5.64
CA TYR A 25 6.45 6.07 -6.76
C TYR A 25 5.67 7.32 -6.29
N HIS A 26 4.88 7.21 -5.22
CA HIS A 26 4.12 8.33 -4.66
C HIS A 26 5.00 9.50 -4.25
N LEU A 27 6.12 9.22 -3.57
CA LEU A 27 7.07 10.24 -3.15
C LEU A 27 7.72 10.92 -4.36
N HIS A 28 8.15 10.15 -5.36
CA HIS A 28 8.74 10.71 -6.58
C HIS A 28 7.74 11.59 -7.36
N TYR A 29 6.49 11.13 -7.46
CA TYR A 29 5.41 11.91 -8.07
C TYR A 29 5.14 13.20 -7.28
N SER A 30 5.04 13.11 -5.95
CA SER A 30 4.75 14.25 -5.08
C SER A 30 5.86 15.29 -5.10
N ASP A 31 7.12 14.86 -5.15
CA ASP A 31 8.28 15.76 -5.32
C ASP A 31 8.23 16.51 -6.66
N SER A 32 7.78 15.82 -7.72
CA SER A 32 7.70 16.40 -9.07
C SER A 32 6.50 17.34 -9.25
N HIS A 33 5.35 17.05 -8.64
CA HIS A 33 4.08 17.73 -8.90
C HIS A 33 3.59 18.61 -7.73
N TYR A 34 3.96 18.27 -6.49
CA TYR A 34 3.49 18.91 -5.26
C TYR A 34 4.61 19.10 -4.21
N PRO A 35 5.80 19.63 -4.58
CA PRO A 35 6.98 19.68 -3.71
C PRO A 35 6.74 20.44 -2.41
N ASP A 36 5.99 21.56 -2.46
CA ASP A 36 5.70 22.36 -1.26
C ASP A 36 4.90 21.58 -0.21
N ARG A 37 3.94 20.75 -0.65
CA ARG A 37 3.16 19.90 0.24
C ARG A 37 4.03 18.81 0.86
N LEU A 38 4.91 18.20 0.08
CA LEU A 38 5.83 17.17 0.55
C LEU A 38 6.82 17.75 1.57
N HIS A 39 7.46 18.88 1.26
CA HIS A 39 8.35 19.57 2.20
C HIS A 39 7.64 19.97 3.49
N ARG A 40 6.40 20.45 3.41
CA ARG A 40 5.62 20.76 4.61
C ARG A 40 5.40 19.53 5.49
N LEU A 41 5.04 18.37 4.91
CA LEU A 41 4.87 17.13 5.67
C LEU A 41 6.18 16.68 6.35
N ILE A 42 7.31 16.82 5.64
CA ILE A 42 8.64 16.48 6.16
C ILE A 42 9.03 17.40 7.32
N ASN A 43 8.87 18.71 7.15
CA ASN A 43 9.27 19.72 8.14
C ASN A 43 8.34 19.75 9.36
N GLU A 44 7.06 19.44 9.18
CA GLU A 44 6.09 19.29 10.29
C GLU A 44 6.24 17.94 11.02
N GLY A 45 7.10 17.03 10.54
CA GLY A 45 7.24 15.68 11.11
C GLY A 45 6.05 14.76 10.89
N ARG A 46 5.19 15.08 9.91
CA ARG A 46 3.94 14.36 9.63
C ARG A 46 4.06 13.37 8.48
N ILE A 47 5.22 13.33 7.81
CA ILE A 47 5.44 12.47 6.65
C ILE A 47 5.36 10.98 7.00
N VAL A 48 5.86 10.56 8.17
CA VAL A 48 5.78 9.16 8.61
C VAL A 48 4.33 8.72 8.77
N GLN A 49 3.56 9.43 9.62
CA GLN A 49 2.15 9.12 9.80
C GLN A 49 1.37 9.13 8.49
N TYR A 50 1.67 10.06 7.58
CA TYR A 50 1.04 10.12 6.27
C TYR A 50 1.33 8.88 5.40
N LEU A 51 2.57 8.42 5.37
CA LEU A 51 2.98 7.24 4.60
C LEU A 51 2.47 5.94 5.24
N ASP A 52 2.48 5.85 6.57
CA ASP A 52 1.94 4.71 7.31
C ASP A 52 0.43 4.58 7.11
N ASP A 53 -0.31 5.70 7.18
CA ASP A 53 -1.75 5.75 6.89
C ASP A 53 -2.04 5.33 5.44
N MET A 54 -1.17 5.70 4.49
CA MET A 54 -1.28 5.28 3.10
C MET A 54 -1.06 3.77 2.96
N GLU A 55 -0.02 3.22 3.57
CA GLU A 55 0.29 1.79 3.54
C GLU A 55 -0.82 0.95 4.16
N LEU A 56 -1.40 1.42 5.27
CA LEU A 56 -2.54 0.78 5.90
C LEU A 56 -3.76 0.77 4.95
N LYS A 57 -4.12 1.92 4.37
CA LYS A 57 -5.28 2.01 3.45
C LYS A 57 -5.10 1.15 2.20
N VAL A 58 -3.89 1.09 1.64
CA VAL A 58 -3.56 0.23 0.51
C VAL A 58 -3.69 -1.24 0.90
N SER A 59 -3.17 -1.63 2.05
CA SER A 59 -3.25 -3.01 2.57
C SER A 59 -4.71 -3.43 2.85
N ASP A 60 -5.50 -2.54 3.42
CA ASP A 60 -6.94 -2.76 3.65
C ASP A 60 -7.71 -2.90 2.33
N ALA A 61 -7.40 -2.07 1.33
CA ALA A 61 -8.03 -2.13 0.02
C ALA A 61 -7.71 -3.45 -0.70
N ILE A 62 -6.44 -3.90 -0.66
CA ILE A 62 -6.03 -5.20 -1.20
C ILE A 62 -6.78 -6.33 -0.49
N THR A 63 -6.80 -6.31 0.84
CA THR A 63 -7.48 -7.33 1.66
C THR A 63 -8.96 -7.42 1.32
N ARG A 64 -9.63 -6.27 1.19
CA ARG A 64 -11.04 -6.21 0.78
C ARG A 64 -11.24 -6.78 -0.62
N GLN A 65 -10.40 -6.41 -1.58
CA GLN A 65 -10.52 -6.89 -2.96
C GLN A 65 -10.29 -8.41 -3.06
N VAL A 66 -9.30 -8.95 -2.34
CA VAL A 66 -9.07 -10.40 -2.23
C VAL A 66 -10.28 -11.09 -1.60
N GLY A 67 -10.85 -10.52 -0.54
CA GLY A 67 -12.06 -11.03 0.10
C GLY A 67 -13.26 -11.10 -0.85
N LEU A 68 -13.44 -10.11 -1.72
CA LEU A 68 -14.48 -10.10 -2.76
C LEU A 68 -14.22 -11.14 -3.85
N LEU A 69 -12.96 -11.29 -4.29
CA LEU A 69 -12.58 -12.31 -5.28
C LEU A 69 -12.84 -13.73 -4.75
N LYS A 70 -12.51 -14.01 -3.49
CA LYS A 70 -12.80 -15.30 -2.84
C LYS A 70 -14.30 -15.63 -2.79
N GLN A 71 -15.16 -14.61 -2.70
CA GLN A 71 -16.61 -14.80 -2.67
C GLN A 71 -17.24 -14.97 -4.05
N THR A 72 -16.60 -14.45 -5.10
CA THR A 72 -17.19 -14.37 -6.44
C THR A 72 -16.53 -15.31 -7.45
N ASP A 73 -15.28 -15.73 -7.22
CA ASP A 73 -14.54 -16.58 -8.15
C ASP A 73 -15.01 -18.03 -8.12
N SER A 74 -15.52 -18.50 -9.26
CA SER A 74 -16.08 -19.84 -9.39
C SER A 74 -15.04 -20.97 -9.22
N CYS A 75 -13.77 -20.72 -9.54
CA CYS A 75 -12.70 -21.71 -9.42
C CYS A 75 -12.32 -21.91 -7.96
N TYR A 76 -12.23 -20.81 -7.21
CA TYR A 76 -11.97 -20.77 -5.78
C TYR A 76 -13.09 -21.45 -4.99
N LEU A 77 -14.35 -21.11 -5.26
CA LEU A 77 -15.49 -21.72 -4.59
C LEU A 77 -15.55 -23.24 -4.83
N LYS A 78 -15.21 -23.72 -6.03
CA LYS A 78 -15.09 -25.16 -6.31
C LYS A 78 -13.95 -25.81 -5.52
N ALA A 79 -12.79 -25.15 -5.45
CA ALA A 79 -11.64 -25.64 -4.68
C ALA A 79 -11.96 -25.74 -3.17
N VAL A 80 -12.69 -24.77 -2.62
CA VAL A 80 -13.20 -24.80 -1.25
C VAL A 80 -14.13 -25.99 -1.03
N LEU A 81 -15.09 -26.21 -1.93
CA LEU A 81 -16.03 -27.33 -1.83
C LEU A 81 -15.34 -28.69 -1.93
N SER A 82 -14.27 -28.81 -2.72
CA SER A 82 -13.49 -30.04 -2.86
C SER A 82 -12.40 -30.22 -1.82
N GLY A 83 -12.15 -29.22 -0.95
CA GLY A 83 -11.05 -29.24 0.02
C GLY A 83 -9.65 -29.20 -0.61
N ASP A 84 -9.53 -28.66 -1.84
CA ASP A 84 -8.28 -28.58 -2.59
C ASP A 84 -7.46 -27.36 -2.13
N THR A 85 -6.71 -27.57 -1.04
CA THR A 85 -5.95 -26.51 -0.35
C THR A 85 -4.80 -25.95 -1.20
N GLU A 86 -4.17 -26.77 -2.03
CA GLU A 86 -3.11 -26.34 -2.95
C GLU A 86 -3.67 -25.36 -3.98
N LYS A 87 -4.80 -25.70 -4.59
CA LYS A 87 -5.48 -24.83 -5.55
C LYS A 87 -6.01 -23.56 -4.90
N MET A 88 -6.58 -23.65 -3.69
CA MET A 88 -7.00 -22.46 -2.93
C MET A 88 -5.82 -21.50 -2.71
N LEU A 89 -4.66 -22.01 -2.26
CA LEU A 89 -3.48 -21.18 -2.01
C LEU A 89 -2.96 -20.54 -3.30
N GLY A 90 -2.91 -21.29 -4.40
CA GLY A 90 -2.51 -20.76 -5.71
C GLY A 90 -3.43 -19.62 -6.19
N LEU A 91 -4.75 -19.78 -6.01
CA LEU A 91 -5.73 -18.75 -6.37
C LEU A 91 -5.64 -17.53 -5.45
N GLU A 92 -5.46 -17.71 -4.14
CA GLU A 92 -5.29 -16.59 -3.19
C GLU A 92 -4.06 -15.75 -3.52
N ASN A 93 -2.94 -16.38 -3.87
CA ASN A 93 -1.76 -15.66 -4.34
C ASN A 93 -2.06 -14.85 -5.60
N CYS A 94 -2.78 -15.44 -6.58
CA CYS A 94 -3.21 -14.73 -7.79
C CYS A 94 -4.12 -13.53 -7.46
N PHE A 95 -5.07 -13.71 -6.53
CA PHE A 95 -5.99 -12.65 -6.10
C PHE A 95 -5.24 -11.49 -5.46
N VAL A 96 -4.20 -11.74 -4.67
CA VAL A 96 -3.35 -10.69 -4.09
C VAL A 96 -2.69 -9.87 -5.20
N TYR A 97 -2.11 -10.50 -6.23
CA TYR A 97 -1.51 -9.77 -7.36
C TYR A 97 -2.55 -8.95 -8.12
N MET A 98 -3.69 -9.53 -8.47
CA MET A 98 -4.76 -8.80 -9.16
C MET A 98 -5.29 -7.61 -8.33
N ALA A 99 -5.46 -7.81 -7.03
CA ALA A 99 -5.89 -6.76 -6.11
C ALA A 99 -4.85 -5.64 -6.03
N ARG A 100 -3.55 -5.97 -5.96
CA ARG A 100 -2.48 -4.97 -5.96
C ARG A 100 -2.49 -4.10 -7.21
N GLU A 101 -2.54 -4.71 -8.39
CA GLU A 101 -2.58 -3.98 -9.66
C GLU A 101 -3.80 -3.04 -9.71
N ALA A 102 -4.99 -3.57 -9.40
CA ALA A 102 -6.22 -2.77 -9.43
C ALA A 102 -6.21 -1.61 -8.42
N VAL A 103 -5.69 -1.84 -7.21
CA VAL A 103 -5.57 -0.78 -6.19
C VAL A 103 -4.59 0.29 -6.65
N PHE A 104 -3.43 -0.08 -7.18
CA PHE A 104 -2.41 0.87 -7.64
C PHE A 104 -2.87 1.69 -8.84
N GLU A 105 -3.58 1.10 -9.81
CA GLU A 105 -4.19 1.84 -10.92
C GLU A 105 -5.19 2.91 -10.45
N CYS A 106 -5.89 2.64 -9.33
CA CYS A 106 -6.88 3.55 -8.77
C CYS A 106 -6.30 4.55 -7.75
N MET A 107 -5.01 4.44 -7.40
CA MET A 107 -4.39 5.39 -6.47
C MET A 107 -4.32 6.77 -7.11
N VAL A 108 -4.95 7.76 -6.45
CA VAL A 108 -4.80 9.15 -6.84
C VAL A 108 -3.61 9.74 -6.09
N TYR A 109 -2.57 10.07 -6.83
CA TYR A 109 -1.38 10.73 -6.31
C TYR A 109 -1.65 12.23 -6.28
N THR A 110 -2.29 12.72 -5.21
CA THR A 110 -2.42 14.16 -4.89
C THR A 110 -1.51 14.53 -3.74
#